data_AF-A0A2A4KAA8-F1
#
_entry.id   AF-A0A2A4KAA8-F1
#
_cell.length_a   1.000
_cell.length_b   1.000
_cell.length_c   1.000
_cell.angle_alpha   90.00
_cell.angle_beta   90.00
_cell.angle_gamma   90.00
#
_symmetry.space_group_name_H-M   'P 1'
#
loop_
_entity.id
_entity.type
_entity.pdbx_description
1 polymer ?
#
loop_
_entity_poly.entity_id
_entity_poly.type
_entity_poly.pdbx_seq_one_letter_code
_entity_poly.pdbx_strand_id
1 'polypeptide(L)'
;MSFRYGRKNPLLVAVVIQIGCGVAAAYVSNFWLFTILRFLIGTSVGGTMVTTFVMVMEFVGTQYRSLIAALYQVPFNFGHMTLPIFAYFNRDYSDFQLSISAPVVILLCYFCLVPESPRWLLAVKRTEEAIKVLTRAAKTNNMPTDTIRSHVEAYQASLEKNTLKKGNLLDLFRTPNLRKNIIAMAFNWLTCSYCFYGVSQYVGQLSGNVFINVASSASVTLLGTLASIPLLKYLGRKLIVIIFHLVCASCLLTLSVLPAGQVVRNAALGFSSMAARIGSMIAPFVIGLEDKAEWMPPVAFGVMPLIAAAVTFLLPETRGCELTTTIQEGEDFGKKKPTT
;
A
#
# COMPACT_ATOMS: atom_id res chain seq x y z
N MET A 1 -13.00 -5.79 -9.23
CA MET A 1 -14.34 -5.23 -8.93
C MET A 1 -14.40 -3.71 -9.05
N SER A 2 -13.47 -2.96 -8.46
CA SER A 2 -13.52 -1.49 -8.30
C SER A 2 -13.75 -0.64 -9.57
N PHE A 3 -13.42 -1.13 -10.76
CA PHE A 3 -13.71 -0.43 -12.01
C PHE A 3 -15.17 -0.59 -12.49
N ARG A 4 -15.79 -1.75 -12.21
CA ARG A 4 -17.16 -2.07 -12.65
C ARG A 4 -18.23 -1.67 -11.63
N TYR A 5 -17.92 -1.74 -10.33
CA TYR A 5 -18.90 -1.62 -9.24
C TYR A 5 -18.67 -0.43 -8.30
N GLY A 6 -17.86 0.55 -8.70
CA GLY A 6 -17.47 1.69 -7.86
C GLY A 6 -16.39 1.35 -6.85
N ARG A 7 -15.95 2.35 -6.08
CA ARG A 7 -14.97 2.18 -4.99
C ARG A 7 -15.67 1.83 -3.68
N LYS A 8 -16.87 2.37 -3.42
CA LYS A 8 -17.60 2.18 -2.15
C LYS A 8 -18.03 0.73 -1.95
N ASN A 9 -18.75 0.14 -2.90
CA ASN A 9 -19.35 -1.18 -2.68
C ASN A 9 -18.31 -2.30 -2.45
N PRO A 10 -17.19 -2.40 -3.21
CA PRO A 10 -16.14 -3.38 -2.92
C PRO A 10 -15.43 -3.15 -1.59
N LEU A 11 -15.29 -1.89 -1.15
CA LEU A 11 -14.75 -1.55 0.17
C LEU A 11 -15.67 -2.05 1.29
N LEU A 12 -16.97 -1.82 1.20
CA LEU A 12 -17.94 -2.28 2.21
C LEU A 12 -18.00 -3.81 2.29
N VAL A 13 -18.00 -4.49 1.14
CA VAL A 13 -17.94 -5.96 1.10
C VAL A 13 -16.66 -6.49 1.75
N ALA A 14 -15.51 -5.86 1.47
CA ALA A 14 -14.24 -6.25 2.10
C ALA A 14 -14.26 -6.05 3.63
N VAL A 15 -14.79 -4.93 4.13
CA VAL A 15 -14.94 -4.67 5.57
C VAL A 15 -15.84 -5.72 6.24
N VAL A 16 -16.98 -6.06 5.65
CA VAL A 16 -17.88 -7.11 6.18
C VAL A 16 -17.20 -8.48 6.22
N ILE A 17 -16.49 -8.86 5.14
CA ILE A 17 -15.70 -10.10 5.11
C ILE A 17 -14.61 -10.09 6.18
N GLN A 18 -13.91 -8.98 6.37
CA GLN A 18 -12.84 -8.84 7.37
C GLN A 18 -13.36 -9.03 8.79
N ILE A 19 -14.47 -8.38 9.15
CA ILE A 19 -15.07 -8.49 10.49
C ILE A 19 -15.64 -9.90 10.72
N GLY A 20 -16.46 -10.39 9.78
CA GLY A 20 -17.10 -11.71 9.90
C GLY A 20 -16.10 -12.86 9.97
N CYS A 21 -15.08 -12.86 9.10
CA CYS A 21 -14.03 -13.87 9.14
C CYS A 21 -13.12 -13.71 10.35
N GLY A 22 -12.84 -12.48 10.80
CA GLY A 22 -12.03 -12.20 12.00
C GLY A 22 -12.65 -12.78 13.28
N VAL A 23 -13.94 -12.53 13.50
CA VAL A 23 -14.69 -13.10 14.63
C VAL A 23 -14.81 -14.62 14.50
N ALA A 24 -15.11 -15.15 13.32
CA ALA A 24 -15.18 -16.60 13.11
C ALA A 24 -13.82 -17.30 13.39
N ALA A 25 -12.70 -16.68 12.98
CA ALA A 25 -11.36 -17.22 13.17
C ALA A 25 -10.88 -17.24 14.64
N ALA A 26 -11.63 -16.65 15.57
CA ALA A 26 -11.38 -16.75 17.01
C ALA A 26 -11.94 -18.06 17.62
N TYR A 27 -13.02 -18.61 17.05
CA TYR A 27 -13.75 -19.75 17.63
C TYR A 27 -13.58 -21.07 16.84
N VAL A 28 -12.93 -21.04 15.68
CA VAL A 28 -12.70 -22.24 14.85
C VAL A 28 -11.49 -23.02 15.35
N SER A 29 -11.73 -24.28 15.76
CA SER A 29 -10.70 -25.26 16.13
C SER A 29 -10.15 -26.06 14.94
N ASN A 30 -10.84 -26.07 13.79
CA ASN A 30 -10.43 -26.81 12.60
C ASN A 30 -9.36 -26.02 11.80
N PHE A 31 -8.16 -26.58 11.67
CA PHE A 31 -7.02 -25.95 10.98
C PHE A 31 -7.31 -25.53 9.53
N TRP A 32 -8.03 -26.33 8.74
CA TRP A 32 -8.34 -26.02 7.35
C TRP A 32 -9.32 -24.87 7.23
N LEU A 33 -10.40 -24.90 8.01
CA LEU A 33 -11.37 -23.81 8.07
C LEU A 33 -10.72 -22.52 8.57
N PHE A 34 -9.88 -22.62 9.60
CA PHE A 34 -9.10 -21.49 10.11
C PHE A 34 -8.19 -20.89 9.03
N THR A 35 -7.48 -21.72 8.27
CA THR A 35 -6.62 -21.29 7.16
C THR A 35 -7.41 -20.58 6.05
N ILE A 36 -8.60 -21.10 5.71
CA ILE A 36 -9.51 -20.46 4.74
C ILE A 36 -9.96 -19.08 5.26
N LEU A 37 -10.37 -18.97 6.52
CA LEU A 37 -10.75 -17.70 7.13
C LEU A 37 -9.59 -16.70 7.15
N ARG A 38 -8.37 -17.13 7.48
CA ARG A 38 -7.15 -16.29 7.39
C ARG A 38 -6.85 -15.83 5.97
N PHE A 39 -7.04 -16.68 4.97
CA PHE A 39 -6.90 -16.32 3.56
C PHE A 39 -7.93 -15.24 3.15
N LEU A 40 -9.19 -15.39 3.57
CA LEU A 40 -10.25 -14.41 3.33
C LEU A 40 -9.97 -13.06 4.01
N ILE A 41 -9.51 -13.06 5.27
CA ILE A 41 -9.05 -11.85 5.98
C ILE A 41 -7.87 -11.20 5.25
N GLY A 42 -6.87 -11.98 4.82
CA GLY A 42 -5.72 -11.45 4.10
C GLY A 42 -6.12 -10.79 2.77
N THR A 43 -7.06 -11.41 2.05
CA THR A 43 -7.61 -10.88 0.79
C THR A 43 -8.44 -9.61 1.02
N SER A 44 -9.28 -9.58 2.07
CA SER A 44 -10.13 -8.43 2.37
C SER A 44 -9.34 -7.22 2.88
N VAL A 45 -8.32 -7.42 3.73
CA VAL A 45 -7.39 -6.36 4.15
C VAL A 45 -6.67 -5.77 2.94
N GLY A 46 -6.11 -6.62 2.06
CA GLY A 46 -5.43 -6.15 0.84
C GLY A 46 -6.35 -5.37 -0.10
N GLY A 47 -7.57 -5.85 -0.31
CA GLY A 47 -8.60 -5.16 -1.10
C GLY A 47 -9.03 -3.83 -0.50
N THR A 48 -9.18 -3.77 0.83
CA THR A 48 -9.50 -2.56 1.61
C THR A 48 -8.40 -1.51 1.49
N MET A 49 -7.13 -1.90 1.67
CA MET A 49 -5.99 -0.98 1.54
C MET A 49 -5.89 -0.37 0.14
N VAL A 50 -5.98 -1.18 -0.91
CA VAL A 50 -5.90 -0.67 -2.30
C VAL A 50 -7.09 0.21 -2.64
N THR A 51 -8.31 -0.21 -2.29
CA THR A 51 -9.53 0.53 -2.66
C THR A 51 -9.63 1.86 -1.92
N THR A 52 -9.30 1.89 -0.63
CA THR A 52 -9.34 3.11 0.19
C THR A 52 -8.24 4.09 -0.23
N PHE A 53 -7.01 3.62 -0.52
CA PHE A 53 -5.94 4.47 -1.04
C PHE A 53 -6.34 5.16 -2.36
N VAL A 54 -6.89 4.39 -3.31
CA VAL A 54 -7.38 4.93 -4.59
C VAL A 54 -8.49 5.96 -4.35
N MET A 55 -9.48 5.65 -3.51
CA MET A 55 -10.56 6.57 -3.19
C MET A 55 -10.03 7.89 -2.61
N VAL A 56 -9.16 7.84 -1.60
CA VAL A 56 -8.55 9.05 -0.99
C VAL A 56 -7.79 9.87 -2.05
N MET A 57 -7.00 9.22 -2.91
CA MET A 57 -6.23 9.91 -3.96
C MET A 57 -7.10 10.48 -5.08
N GLU A 58 -8.31 9.94 -5.29
CA GLU A 58 -9.32 10.47 -6.22
C GLU A 58 -10.02 11.74 -5.68
N PHE A 59 -10.12 11.90 -4.35
CA PHE A 59 -10.59 13.13 -3.68
C PHE A 59 -9.52 14.21 -3.50
N VAL A 60 -8.24 13.84 -3.44
CA VAL A 60 -7.14 14.77 -3.10
C VAL A 60 -6.54 15.46 -4.33
N GLY A 61 -6.49 16.80 -4.27
CA GLY A 61 -5.84 17.65 -5.26
C GLY A 61 -4.32 17.43 -5.36
N THR A 62 -3.75 17.63 -6.55
CA THR A 62 -2.34 17.36 -6.92
C THR A 62 -1.34 17.78 -5.85
N GLN A 63 -1.46 19.00 -5.33
CA GLN A 63 -0.55 19.60 -4.35
C GLN A 63 -0.43 18.81 -3.02
N TYR A 64 -1.50 18.16 -2.57
CA TYR A 64 -1.52 17.42 -1.29
C TYR A 64 -1.32 15.91 -1.44
N ARG A 65 -1.30 15.36 -2.67
CA ARG A 65 -1.19 13.91 -2.90
C ARG A 65 0.05 13.27 -2.29
N SER A 66 1.17 13.97 -2.18
CA SER A 66 2.38 13.44 -1.52
C SER A 66 2.26 13.41 0.00
N LEU A 67 1.65 14.42 0.60
CA LEU A 67 1.38 14.46 2.04
C LEU A 67 0.37 13.38 2.42
N ILE A 68 -0.79 13.34 1.75
CA ILE A 68 -1.85 12.38 2.09
C ILE A 68 -1.43 10.93 1.80
N ALA A 69 -0.66 10.66 0.74
CA ALA A 69 -0.15 9.30 0.48
C ALA A 69 0.79 8.78 1.59
N ALA A 70 1.56 9.67 2.23
CA ALA A 70 2.42 9.29 3.36
C ALA A 70 1.60 9.15 4.65
N LEU A 71 0.70 10.11 4.95
CA LEU A 71 -0.20 10.03 6.10
C LEU A 71 -1.13 8.81 6.05
N TYR A 72 -1.47 8.32 4.85
CA TYR A 72 -2.24 7.08 4.67
C TYR A 72 -1.59 5.83 5.30
N GLN A 73 -0.26 5.82 5.46
CA GLN A 73 0.46 4.71 6.10
C GLN A 73 0.51 4.81 7.64
N VAL A 74 0.19 5.96 8.22
CA VAL A 74 0.23 6.18 9.68
C VAL A 74 -0.71 5.23 10.44
N PRO A 75 -1.98 5.02 10.04
CA PRO A 75 -2.87 4.07 10.72
C PRO A 75 -2.36 2.62 10.70
N PHE A 76 -1.70 2.20 9.61
CA PHE A 76 -1.10 0.87 9.51
C PHE A 76 0.04 0.69 10.52
N ASN A 77 0.96 1.67 10.58
CA ASN A 77 2.07 1.64 11.55
C ASN A 77 1.58 1.75 13.00
N PHE A 78 0.54 2.55 13.25
CA PHE A 78 -0.08 2.66 14.58
C PHE A 78 -0.76 1.35 15.01
N GLY A 79 -1.45 0.66 14.09
CA GLY A 79 -1.98 -0.68 14.33
C GLY A 79 -0.88 -1.70 14.65
N HIS A 80 0.23 -1.66 13.92
CA HIS A 80 1.39 -2.51 14.20
C HIS A 80 2.03 -2.21 15.58
N MET A 81 2.11 -0.93 15.96
CA MET A 81 2.66 -0.47 17.25
C MET A 81 1.77 -0.81 18.45
N THR A 82 0.45 -0.89 18.26
CA THR A 82 -0.52 -1.25 19.30
C THR A 82 -0.76 -2.75 19.41
N LEU A 83 -0.40 -3.55 18.39
CA LEU A 83 -0.53 -5.01 18.40
C LEU A 83 0.09 -5.70 19.63
N PRO A 84 1.29 -5.31 20.13
CA PRO A 84 1.87 -5.87 21.35
C PRO A 84 1.04 -5.60 22.60
N ILE A 85 0.29 -4.50 22.65
CA ILE A 85 -0.56 -4.14 23.80
C ILE A 85 -1.70 -5.15 23.90
N PHE A 86 -2.40 -5.41 22.78
CA PHE A 86 -3.46 -6.41 22.72
C PHE A 86 -2.95 -7.82 23.06
N ALA A 87 -1.76 -8.19 22.57
CA ALA A 87 -1.13 -9.48 22.85
C ALA A 87 -0.56 -9.59 24.28
N TYR A 88 -0.28 -8.46 24.96
CA TYR A 88 0.19 -8.46 26.33
C TYR A 88 -0.94 -8.76 27.31
N PHE A 89 -2.11 -8.14 27.11
CA PHE A 89 -3.30 -8.34 27.94
C PHE A 89 -4.06 -9.63 27.62
N ASN A 90 -4.19 -9.98 26.33
CA ASN A 90 -4.92 -11.17 25.89
C ASN A 90 -3.91 -12.23 25.43
N ARG A 91 -3.65 -13.21 26.29
CA ARG A 91 -2.71 -14.31 26.01
C ARG A 91 -3.37 -15.48 25.31
N ASP A 92 -4.65 -15.71 25.59
CA ASP A 92 -5.43 -16.71 24.88
C ASP A 92 -5.69 -16.29 23.44
N TYR A 93 -5.47 -17.25 22.55
CA TYR A 93 -5.49 -17.01 21.10
C TYR A 93 -6.82 -16.41 20.60
N SER A 94 -7.95 -16.90 21.13
CA SER A 94 -9.29 -16.45 20.79
C SER A 94 -9.54 -15.01 21.23
N ASP A 95 -9.22 -14.67 22.48
CA ASP A 95 -9.41 -13.32 23.03
C ASP A 95 -8.49 -12.31 22.34
N PHE A 96 -7.27 -12.72 21.98
CA PHE A 96 -6.39 -11.92 21.14
C PHE A 96 -7.00 -11.65 19.75
N GLN A 97 -7.57 -12.67 19.07
CA GLN A 97 -8.24 -12.46 17.78
C GLN A 97 -9.45 -11.53 17.86
N LEU A 98 -10.27 -11.67 18.89
CA LEU A 98 -11.42 -10.79 19.12
C LEU A 98 -10.96 -9.36 19.40
N SER A 99 -9.94 -9.19 20.24
CA SER A 99 -9.39 -7.89 20.62
C SER A 99 -8.81 -7.11 19.44
N ILE A 100 -8.08 -7.76 18.52
CA ILE A 100 -7.59 -7.10 17.30
C ILE A 100 -8.68 -6.89 16.23
N SER A 101 -9.79 -7.64 16.31
CA SER A 101 -10.95 -7.49 15.41
C SER A 101 -11.89 -6.37 15.85
N ALA A 102 -11.99 -6.07 17.14
CA ALA A 102 -12.90 -5.06 17.69
C ALA A 102 -12.70 -3.64 17.10
N PRO A 103 -11.48 -3.10 16.92
CA PRO A 103 -11.27 -1.81 16.24
C PRO A 103 -11.77 -1.78 14.79
N VAL A 104 -11.78 -2.93 14.11
CA VAL A 104 -12.25 -3.05 12.71
C VAL A 104 -13.76 -2.82 12.61
N VAL A 105 -14.53 -3.09 13.66
CA VAL A 105 -15.98 -2.84 13.71
C VAL A 105 -16.31 -1.36 13.48
N ILE A 106 -15.44 -0.45 13.89
CA ILE A 106 -15.58 1.00 13.64
C ILE A 106 -15.66 1.29 12.13
N LEU A 107 -15.01 0.49 11.27
CA LEU A 107 -15.06 0.66 9.80
C LEU A 107 -16.46 0.44 9.21
N LEU A 108 -17.42 -0.14 9.96
CA LEU A 108 -18.83 -0.16 9.55
C LEU A 108 -19.42 1.25 9.41
N CYS A 109 -18.84 2.28 10.05
CA CYS A 109 -19.25 3.67 9.80
C CYS A 109 -19.08 4.09 8.33
N TYR A 110 -18.24 3.40 7.54
CA TYR A 110 -18.05 3.67 6.11
C TYR A 110 -19.34 3.48 5.29
N PHE A 111 -20.29 2.66 5.74
CA PHE A 111 -21.61 2.55 5.10
C PHE A 111 -22.29 3.92 5.00
N CYS A 112 -22.24 4.70 6.07
CA CYS A 112 -22.91 6.01 6.19
C CYS A 112 -22.01 7.18 5.78
N LEU A 113 -20.73 7.16 6.17
CA LEU A 113 -19.84 8.32 6.05
C LEU A 113 -19.16 8.44 4.69
N VAL A 114 -18.83 7.31 4.03
CA VAL A 114 -18.01 7.34 2.82
C VAL A 114 -18.89 7.59 1.58
N PRO A 115 -18.67 8.68 0.81
CA PRO A 115 -19.27 8.87 -0.50
C PRO A 115 -18.58 8.01 -1.57
N GLU A 116 -19.22 7.84 -2.73
CA GLU A 116 -18.57 7.23 -3.89
C GLU A 116 -17.63 8.24 -4.59
N SER A 117 -16.62 7.73 -5.31
CA SER A 117 -15.62 8.52 -6.02
C SER A 117 -16.23 9.41 -7.11
N PRO A 118 -16.01 10.74 -7.09
CA PRO A 118 -16.46 11.65 -8.15
C PRO A 118 -15.89 11.27 -9.52
N ARG A 119 -14.62 10.84 -9.56
CA ARG A 119 -13.95 10.42 -10.79
C ARG A 119 -14.57 9.16 -11.38
N TRP A 120 -14.92 8.18 -10.53
CA TRP A 120 -15.63 6.99 -10.99
C TRP A 120 -17.04 7.34 -11.48
N LEU A 121 -17.79 8.17 -10.74
CA LEU A 121 -19.14 8.61 -11.11
C LEU A 121 -19.15 9.26 -12.51
N LEU A 122 -18.20 10.13 -12.82
CA LEU A 122 -18.04 10.74 -14.15
C LEU A 122 -17.68 9.70 -15.23
N ALA A 123 -16.76 8.78 -14.92
CA ALA A 123 -16.40 7.69 -15.83
C ALA A 123 -17.58 6.74 -16.17
N VAL A 124 -18.59 6.63 -15.29
CA VAL A 124 -19.85 5.90 -15.55
C VAL A 124 -21.03 6.81 -15.94
N LYS A 125 -20.78 8.08 -16.31
CA LYS A 125 -21.78 9.08 -16.72
C LYS A 125 -22.85 9.43 -15.66
N ARG A 126 -22.57 9.23 -14.37
CA ARG A 126 -23.45 9.60 -13.24
C ARG A 126 -23.16 11.04 -12.77
N THR A 127 -23.31 11.99 -13.69
CA THR A 127 -22.87 13.39 -13.54
C THR A 127 -23.53 14.10 -12.35
N GLU A 128 -24.85 13.98 -12.17
CA GLU A 128 -25.57 14.62 -11.05
C GLU A 128 -25.07 14.15 -9.67
N GLU A 129 -24.71 12.87 -9.54
CA GLU A 129 -24.15 12.35 -8.29
C GLU A 129 -22.73 12.86 -8.06
N ALA A 130 -21.93 12.97 -9.12
CA ALA A 130 -20.60 13.58 -9.03
C ALA A 130 -20.70 15.06 -8.60
N ILE A 131 -21.63 15.83 -9.16
CA ILE A 131 -21.92 17.21 -8.75
C ILE A 131 -22.32 17.23 -7.27
N LYS A 132 -23.28 16.40 -6.83
CA LYS A 132 -23.73 16.34 -5.43
C LYS A 132 -22.58 16.05 -4.45
N VAL A 133 -21.68 15.13 -4.79
CA VAL A 133 -20.51 14.81 -3.95
C VAL A 133 -19.49 15.95 -3.94
N LEU A 134 -19.19 16.55 -5.10
CA LEU A 134 -18.24 17.66 -5.21
C LEU A 134 -18.76 18.94 -4.55
N THR A 135 -20.04 19.27 -4.68
CA THR A 135 -20.69 20.39 -3.96
C THR A 135 -20.65 20.16 -2.46
N ARG A 136 -20.85 18.94 -1.95
CA ARG A 136 -20.69 18.64 -0.52
C ARG A 136 -19.25 18.85 -0.05
N ALA A 137 -18.27 18.40 -0.83
CA ALA A 137 -16.86 18.61 -0.53
C ALA A 137 -16.49 20.10 -0.52
N ALA A 138 -16.92 20.86 -1.53
CA ALA A 138 -16.69 22.31 -1.62
C ALA A 138 -17.32 23.08 -0.45
N LYS A 139 -18.57 22.76 -0.07
CA LYS A 139 -19.22 23.35 1.13
C LYS A 139 -18.44 23.04 2.41
N THR A 140 -17.94 21.82 2.56
CA THR A 140 -17.12 21.42 3.73
C THR A 140 -15.78 22.17 3.76
N ASN A 141 -15.24 22.52 2.60
CA ASN A 141 -13.99 23.27 2.44
C ASN A 141 -14.18 24.80 2.36
N ASN A 142 -15.40 25.32 2.59
CA ASN A 142 -15.75 26.74 2.42
C ASN A 142 -15.39 27.32 1.04
N MET A 143 -15.53 26.53 -0.03
CA MET A 143 -15.25 26.93 -1.41
C MET A 143 -16.54 27.31 -2.18
N PRO A 144 -16.47 28.22 -3.18
CA PRO A 144 -17.62 28.57 -4.03
C PRO A 144 -18.25 27.35 -4.71
N THR A 145 -19.57 27.30 -4.73
CA THR A 145 -20.32 26.15 -5.26
C THR A 145 -20.84 26.31 -6.68
N ASP A 146 -20.91 27.54 -7.16
CA ASP A 146 -21.82 27.90 -8.27
C ASP A 146 -21.23 27.50 -9.63
N THR A 147 -19.91 27.47 -9.74
CA THR A 147 -19.15 27.01 -10.92
C THR A 147 -18.91 25.50 -10.96
N ILE A 148 -19.28 24.75 -9.92
CA ILE A 148 -19.03 23.30 -9.86
C ILE A 148 -19.80 22.57 -10.96
N ARG A 149 -21.08 22.93 -11.16
CA ARG A 149 -21.92 22.31 -12.20
C ARG A 149 -21.32 22.49 -13.59
N SER A 150 -21.02 23.72 -13.98
CA SER A 150 -20.48 24.03 -15.31
C SER A 150 -19.10 23.41 -15.54
N HIS A 151 -18.21 23.40 -14.55
CA HIS A 151 -16.91 22.73 -14.66
C HIS A 151 -17.05 21.21 -14.83
N VAL A 152 -17.97 20.58 -14.09
CA VAL A 152 -18.20 19.12 -14.17
C VAL A 152 -18.86 18.73 -15.49
N GLU A 153 -19.83 19.50 -15.97
CA GLU A 153 -20.48 19.29 -17.27
C GLU A 153 -19.51 19.50 -18.45
N ALA A 154 -18.67 20.55 -18.41
CA ALA A 154 -17.63 20.78 -19.40
C ALA A 154 -16.58 19.65 -19.41
N TYR A 155 -16.17 19.15 -18.23
CA TYR A 155 -15.28 18.00 -18.13
C TYR A 155 -15.93 16.74 -18.70
N GLN A 156 -17.21 16.48 -18.39
CA GLN A 156 -17.95 15.34 -18.93
C GLN A 156 -18.03 15.40 -20.47
N ALA A 157 -18.33 16.57 -21.05
CA ALA A 157 -18.33 16.76 -22.50
C ALA A 157 -16.96 16.49 -23.15
N SER A 158 -15.86 16.83 -22.46
CA SER A 158 -14.51 16.53 -22.94
C SER A 158 -14.20 15.02 -22.98
N LEU A 159 -14.68 14.26 -21.99
CA LEU A 159 -14.53 12.79 -21.95
C LEU A 159 -15.30 12.11 -23.09
N GLU A 160 -16.49 12.62 -23.43
CA GLU A 160 -17.33 12.08 -24.49
C GLU A 160 -16.76 12.38 -25.87
N LYS A 161 -16.27 13.60 -26.10
CA LYS A 161 -15.58 13.98 -27.35
C LYS A 161 -14.35 13.11 -27.62
N ASN A 162 -13.62 12.71 -26.59
CA ASN A 162 -12.42 11.87 -26.70
C ASN A 162 -12.71 10.37 -26.91
N THR A 163 -13.97 9.96 -27.04
CA THR A 163 -14.42 8.59 -27.39
C THR A 163 -13.65 7.49 -26.64
N LEU A 164 -13.54 7.65 -25.32
CA LEU A 164 -12.72 6.75 -24.48
C LEU A 164 -13.22 5.30 -24.56
N LYS A 165 -12.48 4.46 -25.30
CA LYS A 165 -12.73 3.02 -25.34
C LYS A 165 -12.65 2.47 -23.92
N LYS A 166 -13.66 1.69 -23.51
CA LYS A 166 -13.65 0.95 -22.24
C LYS A 166 -12.49 -0.06 -22.27
N GLY A 167 -11.34 0.35 -21.77
CA GLY A 167 -10.13 -0.48 -21.74
C GLY A 167 -10.33 -1.72 -20.87
N ASN A 168 -9.78 -2.85 -21.33
CA ASN A 168 -9.69 -4.07 -20.54
C ASN A 168 -8.41 -4.03 -19.67
N LEU A 169 -8.34 -4.86 -18.63
CA LEU A 169 -7.13 -4.95 -17.79
C LEU A 169 -5.88 -5.36 -18.58
N LEU A 170 -6.06 -6.11 -19.68
CA LEU A 170 -4.98 -6.48 -20.59
C LEU A 170 -4.43 -5.30 -21.41
N ASP A 171 -5.23 -4.25 -21.65
CA ASP A 171 -4.74 -3.06 -22.37
C ASP A 171 -3.68 -2.28 -21.56
N LEU A 172 -3.61 -2.46 -20.24
CA LEU A 172 -2.54 -1.92 -19.39
C LEU A 172 -1.15 -2.48 -19.74
N PHE A 173 -1.08 -3.71 -20.28
CA PHE A 173 0.17 -4.36 -20.69
C PHE A 173 0.43 -4.27 -22.19
N ARG A 174 -0.47 -3.60 -22.94
CA ARG A 174 -0.45 -3.52 -24.40
C ARG A 174 0.57 -2.53 -24.93
N THR A 175 0.73 -1.38 -24.29
CA THR A 175 1.66 -0.33 -24.73
C THR A 175 2.99 -0.42 -23.97
N PRO A 176 4.14 -0.17 -24.62
CA PRO A 176 5.45 -0.56 -24.08
C PRO A 176 5.91 0.27 -22.88
N ASN A 177 5.67 1.59 -22.87
CA ASN A 177 6.05 2.44 -21.74
C ASN A 177 5.15 2.18 -20.53
N LEU A 178 3.84 2.03 -20.74
CA LEU A 178 2.89 1.69 -19.66
C LEU A 178 3.22 0.32 -19.03
N ARG A 179 3.46 -0.71 -19.87
CA ARG A 179 3.89 -2.05 -19.41
C ARG A 179 5.19 -1.97 -18.60
N LYS A 180 6.21 -1.27 -19.12
CA LYS A 180 7.50 -1.07 -18.44
C LYS A 180 7.29 -0.42 -17.06
N ASN A 181 6.50 0.66 -17.00
CA ASN A 181 6.23 1.37 -15.74
C ASN A 181 5.47 0.49 -14.75
N ILE A 182 4.47 -0.28 -15.19
CA ILE A 182 3.73 -1.22 -14.33
C ILE A 182 4.63 -2.32 -13.78
N ILE A 183 5.48 -2.95 -14.61
CA ILE A 183 6.42 -3.99 -14.16
C ILE A 183 7.44 -3.40 -13.18
N ALA A 184 7.97 -2.21 -13.46
CA ALA A 184 8.93 -1.54 -12.59
C ALA A 184 8.31 -1.10 -11.24
N MET A 185 7.06 -0.62 -11.23
CA MET A 185 6.32 -0.32 -10.00
C MET A 185 5.96 -1.60 -9.23
N ALA A 186 5.56 -2.68 -9.92
CA ALA A 186 5.27 -3.97 -9.31
C ALA A 186 6.52 -4.61 -8.70
N PHE A 187 7.69 -4.49 -9.35
CA PHE A 187 8.97 -4.94 -8.80
C PHE A 187 9.41 -4.09 -7.61
N ASN A 188 9.31 -2.76 -7.67
CA ASN A 188 9.56 -1.90 -6.52
C ASN A 188 8.62 -2.20 -5.35
N TRP A 189 7.33 -2.41 -5.61
CA TRP A 189 6.40 -2.83 -4.56
C TRP A 189 6.75 -4.23 -4.06
N LEU A 190 7.16 -5.17 -4.92
CA LEU A 190 7.64 -6.48 -4.52
C LEU A 190 8.91 -6.37 -3.69
N THR A 191 9.81 -5.42 -3.93
CA THR A 191 11.07 -5.27 -3.20
C THR A 191 10.93 -4.43 -1.94
N CYS A 192 10.25 -3.28 -1.95
CA CYS A 192 9.89 -2.52 -0.72
C CYS A 192 9.01 -3.34 0.20
N SER A 193 8.21 -4.21 -0.40
CA SER A 193 7.51 -5.20 0.35
C SER A 193 8.25 -6.53 0.39
N TYR A 194 9.41 -6.78 -0.18
CA TYR A 194 10.26 -7.88 0.28
C TYR A 194 11.14 -7.31 1.40
N CYS A 195 11.18 -5.95 1.55
CA CYS A 195 11.26 -5.10 2.75
C CYS A 195 9.91 -5.17 3.59
N PHE A 196 9.86 -4.80 4.88
CA PHE A 196 8.77 -5.05 5.91
C PHE A 196 8.63 -6.44 6.64
N TYR A 197 7.61 -7.29 6.44
CA TYR A 197 7.21 -8.40 7.38
C TYR A 197 8.22 -9.50 7.75
N GLY A 198 9.20 -9.84 6.93
CA GLY A 198 10.26 -10.78 7.30
C GLY A 198 11.09 -10.28 8.50
N VAL A 199 11.20 -8.96 8.72
CA VAL A 199 11.81 -8.42 9.94
C VAL A 199 10.85 -8.69 11.07
N SER A 200 9.55 -8.53 10.83
CA SER A 200 8.51 -8.98 11.75
C SER A 200 8.54 -10.50 12.01
N GLN A 201 9.19 -11.34 11.19
CA GLN A 201 9.48 -12.74 11.53
C GLN A 201 10.64 -12.84 12.53
N TYR A 202 11.79 -12.20 12.26
CA TYR A 202 12.94 -12.27 13.16
C TYR A 202 12.83 -11.39 14.43
N VAL A 203 11.97 -10.37 14.45
CA VAL A 203 11.75 -9.50 15.61
C VAL A 203 11.19 -10.27 16.81
N GLY A 204 10.53 -11.42 16.56
CA GLY A 204 10.16 -12.38 17.60
C GLY A 204 11.30 -13.29 18.08
N GLN A 205 12.40 -13.38 17.34
CA GLN A 205 13.61 -14.16 17.65
C GLN A 205 14.74 -13.30 18.24
N LEU A 206 14.60 -11.97 18.20
CA LEU A 206 15.45 -11.03 18.93
C LEU A 206 15.48 -11.37 20.42
N SER A 207 16.67 -11.32 21.02
CA SER A 207 16.82 -11.46 22.47
C SER A 207 16.02 -10.37 23.23
N GLY A 208 15.60 -10.68 24.44
CA GLY A 208 14.84 -9.76 25.29
C GLY A 208 13.32 -9.95 25.14
N ASN A 209 12.57 -8.87 25.29
CA ASN A 209 11.11 -8.92 25.38
C ASN A 209 10.46 -8.67 24.01
N VAL A 210 9.80 -9.69 23.45
CA VAL A 210 9.12 -9.65 22.14
C VAL A 210 8.14 -8.48 22.02
N PHE A 211 7.40 -8.12 23.08
CA PHE A 211 6.45 -7.00 23.05
C PHE A 211 7.17 -5.66 22.85
N ILE A 212 8.30 -5.46 23.53
CA ILE A 212 9.14 -4.26 23.39
C ILE A 212 9.81 -4.25 22.02
N ASN A 213 10.29 -5.40 21.53
CA ASN A 213 10.96 -5.52 20.23
C ASN A 213 10.01 -5.16 19.07
N VAL A 214 8.77 -5.69 19.08
CA VAL A 214 7.74 -5.36 18.08
C VAL A 214 7.31 -3.89 18.19
N ALA A 215 7.03 -3.39 19.40
CA ALA A 215 6.63 -1.99 19.60
C ALA A 215 7.71 -1.01 19.13
N SER A 216 8.98 -1.31 19.38
CA SER A 216 10.12 -0.50 18.94
C SER A 216 10.26 -0.49 17.41
N SER A 217 10.18 -1.66 16.76
CA SER A 217 10.22 -1.80 15.30
C SER A 217 9.09 -1.01 14.61
N ALA A 218 7.86 -1.11 15.13
CA ALA A 218 6.72 -0.36 14.63
C ALA A 218 6.86 1.16 14.87
N SER A 219 7.43 1.58 16.01
CA SER A 219 7.70 2.98 16.32
C SER A 219 8.71 3.59 15.35
N VAL A 220 9.81 2.89 15.04
CA VAL A 220 10.79 3.32 14.04
C VAL A 220 10.14 3.46 12.65
N THR A 221 9.25 2.53 12.29
CA THR A 221 8.50 2.61 11.02
C THR A 221 7.57 3.83 10.96
N LEU A 222 6.87 4.13 12.07
CA LEU A 222 6.01 5.30 12.18
C LEU A 222 6.82 6.61 12.07
N LEU A 223 7.93 6.72 12.80
CA LEU A 223 8.82 7.89 12.75
C LEU A 223 9.44 8.07 11.36
N GLY A 224 9.91 7.00 10.72
CA GLY A 224 10.42 7.02 9.34
C GLY A 224 9.36 7.46 8.33
N THR A 225 8.11 7.03 8.52
CA THR A 225 6.98 7.46 7.68
C THR A 225 6.73 8.97 7.81
N LEU A 226 6.73 9.50 9.03
CA LEU A 226 6.56 10.95 9.27
C LEU A 226 7.76 11.75 8.74
N ALA A 227 8.98 11.27 8.93
CA ALA A 227 10.21 11.88 8.40
C ALA A 227 10.27 11.86 6.87
N SER A 228 9.61 10.92 6.19
CA SER A 228 9.53 10.88 4.73
C SER A 228 8.74 12.06 4.13
N ILE A 229 7.80 12.65 4.90
CA ILE A 229 6.92 13.73 4.44
C ILE A 229 7.69 14.98 3.98
N PRO A 230 8.58 15.59 4.79
CA PRO A 230 9.40 16.72 4.33
C PRO A 230 10.32 16.31 3.18
N LEU A 231 10.96 15.13 3.25
CA LEU A 231 11.83 14.65 2.18
C LEU A 231 11.11 14.60 0.83
N LEU A 232 9.88 14.05 0.77
CA LEU A 232 9.02 14.01 -0.42
C LEU A 232 8.73 15.38 -1.03
N LYS A 233 8.73 16.44 -0.21
CA LYS A 233 8.57 17.84 -0.64
C LYS A 233 9.86 18.46 -1.17
N TYR A 234 11.03 18.00 -0.76
CA TYR A 234 12.32 18.52 -1.23
C TYR A 234 12.88 17.71 -2.41
N LEU A 235 13.11 16.42 -2.23
CA LEU A 235 13.91 15.58 -3.14
C LEU A 235 13.14 14.95 -4.32
N GLY A 236 11.80 14.95 -4.27
CA GLY A 236 10.98 14.22 -5.25
C GLY A 236 10.86 12.72 -4.97
N ARG A 237 9.86 12.06 -5.57
CA ARG A 237 9.52 10.66 -5.22
C ARG A 237 10.56 9.68 -5.74
N LYS A 238 11.07 9.88 -6.96
CA LYS A 238 12.01 8.97 -7.62
C LYS A 238 13.33 8.88 -6.87
N LEU A 239 13.91 10.04 -6.53
CA LEU A 239 15.21 10.10 -5.86
C LEU A 239 15.15 9.47 -4.46
N ILE A 240 14.07 9.70 -3.72
CA ILE A 240 13.85 9.09 -2.40
C ILE A 240 13.79 7.56 -2.50
N VAL A 241 12.99 7.00 -3.41
CA VAL A 241 12.89 5.54 -3.56
C VAL A 241 14.26 4.93 -3.90
N ILE A 242 15.06 5.58 -4.74
CA ILE A 242 16.44 5.15 -5.04
C ILE A 242 17.32 5.20 -3.77
N ILE A 243 17.36 6.33 -3.06
CA ILE A 243 18.20 6.50 -1.87
C ILE A 243 17.83 5.47 -0.79
N PHE A 244 16.54 5.32 -0.46
CA PHE A 244 16.11 4.37 0.57
C PHE A 244 16.34 2.90 0.16
N HIS A 245 16.24 2.55 -1.13
CA HIS A 245 16.64 1.21 -1.58
C HIS A 245 18.15 0.98 -1.49
N LEU A 246 18.99 1.97 -1.81
CA LEU A 246 20.46 1.85 -1.66
C LEU A 246 20.89 1.80 -0.19
N VAL A 247 20.25 2.56 0.70
CA VAL A 247 20.46 2.47 2.16
C VAL A 247 20.03 1.09 2.69
N CYS A 248 18.88 0.58 2.24
CA CYS A 248 18.43 -0.77 2.60
C CYS A 248 19.42 -1.85 2.12
N ALA A 249 19.87 -1.77 0.86
CA ALA A 249 20.88 -2.68 0.32
C ALA A 249 22.19 -2.63 1.11
N SER A 250 22.74 -1.45 1.36
CA SER A 250 24.01 -1.30 2.08
C SER A 250 23.92 -1.80 3.52
N CYS A 251 22.82 -1.55 4.22
CA CYS A 251 22.60 -2.13 5.54
C CYS A 251 22.59 -3.67 5.48
N LEU A 252 21.77 -4.26 4.59
CA LEU A 252 21.61 -5.71 4.49
C LEU A 252 22.88 -6.44 4.00
N LEU A 253 23.64 -5.83 3.08
CA LEU A 253 24.91 -6.39 2.61
C LEU A 253 26.02 -6.25 3.65
N THR A 254 26.03 -5.19 4.48
CA THR A 254 26.99 -5.07 5.59
C THR A 254 26.84 -6.23 6.58
N LEU A 255 25.61 -6.71 6.82
CA LEU A 255 25.35 -7.88 7.68
C LEU A 255 25.98 -9.18 7.16
N SER A 256 26.24 -9.31 5.85
CA SER A 256 26.89 -10.49 5.29
C SER A 256 28.41 -10.53 5.52
N VAL A 257 29.01 -9.42 5.98
CA VAL A 257 30.46 -9.25 6.16
C VAL A 257 30.86 -9.16 7.64
N LEU A 258 29.91 -8.90 8.55
CA LEU A 258 30.18 -8.77 9.99
C LEU A 258 30.44 -10.14 10.66
N PRO A 259 31.52 -10.31 11.45
CA PRO A 259 31.77 -11.54 12.20
C PRO A 259 30.71 -11.77 13.28
N ALA A 260 30.34 -13.03 13.50
CA ALA A 260 29.03 -13.39 14.03
C ALA A 260 28.86 -13.21 15.55
N GLY A 261 27.78 -12.51 15.91
CA GLY A 261 26.93 -12.89 17.04
C GLY A 261 25.52 -13.14 16.48
N GLN A 262 24.97 -14.35 16.66
CA GLN A 262 23.69 -14.77 16.06
C GLN A 262 22.55 -13.77 16.33
N VAL A 263 22.52 -13.20 17.54
CA VAL A 263 21.55 -12.18 17.98
C VAL A 263 21.56 -10.92 17.10
N VAL A 264 22.75 -10.46 16.67
CA VAL A 264 22.92 -9.23 15.87
C VAL A 264 22.52 -9.46 14.40
N ARG A 265 22.72 -10.68 13.86
CA ARG A 265 22.30 -11.01 12.50
C ARG A 265 20.78 -11.16 12.40
N ASN A 266 20.17 -11.89 13.34
CA ASN A 266 18.72 -12.09 13.39
C ASN A 266 17.98 -10.75 13.52
N ALA A 267 18.49 -9.82 14.33
CA ALA A 267 17.94 -8.48 14.51
C ALA A 267 17.63 -7.72 13.21
N ALA A 268 18.44 -7.94 12.18
CA ALA A 268 18.51 -7.07 11.02
C ALA A 268 18.10 -7.77 9.71
N LEU A 269 17.75 -9.06 9.78
CA LEU A 269 17.84 -9.92 8.60
C LEU A 269 16.62 -9.94 7.69
N GLY A 270 15.42 -9.93 8.26
CA GLY A 270 14.25 -10.25 7.46
C GLY A 270 13.57 -9.02 6.90
N PHE A 271 12.72 -9.24 5.89
CA PHE A 271 11.63 -8.35 5.52
C PHE A 271 10.52 -8.99 4.56
N SER A 272 9.29 -8.39 4.32
CA SER A 272 8.20 -8.81 3.34
C SER A 272 6.74 -8.09 3.22
N SER A 273 5.78 -8.51 2.31
CA SER A 273 4.34 -8.21 1.82
C SER A 273 3.70 -6.87 1.28
N MET A 274 3.26 -6.69 -0.01
CA MET A 274 2.05 -7.29 -0.67
C MET A 274 2.09 -7.75 -2.16
N ALA A 275 2.82 -7.16 -3.13
CA ALA A 275 3.17 -7.95 -4.35
C ALA A 275 3.99 -9.14 -3.89
N ALA A 276 4.88 -8.78 -2.99
CA ALA A 276 5.37 -9.60 -1.94
C ALA A 276 4.36 -10.34 -1.02
N ARG A 277 3.08 -10.62 -1.34
CA ARG A 277 2.43 -11.82 -0.75
C ARG A 277 3.26 -13.03 -1.18
N ILE A 278 3.70 -13.02 -2.44
CA ILE A 278 4.79 -13.84 -2.98
C ILE A 278 6.07 -13.66 -2.14
N GLY A 279 6.64 -12.47 -2.06
CA GLY A 279 7.80 -12.13 -1.22
C GLY A 279 7.71 -12.48 0.28
N SER A 280 6.52 -12.50 0.90
CA SER A 280 6.31 -12.95 2.29
C SER A 280 6.08 -14.44 2.41
N MET A 281 5.74 -15.10 1.30
CA MET A 281 5.81 -16.55 1.16
C MET A 281 7.27 -16.97 0.88
N ILE A 282 8.02 -16.21 0.08
CA ILE A 282 9.43 -16.43 -0.27
C ILE A 282 10.36 -16.14 0.90
N ALA A 283 10.13 -15.08 1.68
CA ALA A 283 11.01 -14.69 2.78
C ALA A 283 11.28 -15.85 3.76
N PRO A 284 10.27 -16.59 4.29
CA PRO A 284 10.52 -17.80 5.08
C PRO A 284 11.38 -18.88 4.39
N PHE A 285 11.23 -19.08 3.07
CA PHE A 285 12.08 -20.03 2.34
C PHE A 285 13.52 -19.53 2.16
N VAL A 286 13.73 -18.22 2.00
CA VAL A 286 15.07 -17.61 1.94
C VAL A 286 15.73 -17.60 3.32
N ILE A 287 14.95 -17.41 4.38
CA ILE A 287 15.38 -17.58 5.77
C ILE A 287 15.85 -19.02 6.01
N GLY A 288 15.10 -20.03 5.55
CA GLY A 288 15.51 -21.45 5.58
C GLY A 288 16.75 -21.82 4.74
N LEU A 289 17.40 -20.87 4.06
CA LEU A 289 18.73 -21.07 3.47
C LEU A 289 19.86 -20.84 4.47
N GLU A 290 19.57 -20.24 5.63
CA GLU A 290 20.52 -20.02 6.73
C GLU A 290 21.16 -21.33 7.19
N ASP A 291 20.37 -22.42 7.27
CA ASP A 291 20.82 -23.78 7.62
C ASP A 291 21.90 -24.34 6.67
N LYS A 292 22.00 -23.81 5.45
CA LYS A 292 23.02 -24.21 4.46
C LYS A 292 24.23 -23.30 4.47
N ALA A 293 24.00 -21.99 4.56
CA ALA A 293 25.05 -21.00 4.69
C ALA A 293 24.50 -19.69 5.26
N GLU A 294 25.06 -19.31 6.40
CA GLU A 294 24.71 -18.13 7.20
C GLU A 294 24.70 -16.79 6.44
N TRP A 295 25.47 -16.68 5.35
CA TRP A 295 25.55 -15.47 4.52
C TRP A 295 24.48 -15.41 3.42
N MET A 296 23.76 -16.50 3.13
CA MET A 296 22.79 -16.54 2.03
C MET A 296 21.58 -15.62 2.23
N PRO A 297 20.89 -15.60 3.40
CA PRO A 297 19.77 -14.69 3.61
C PRO A 297 20.15 -13.21 3.45
N PRO A 298 21.21 -12.65 4.10
CA PRO A 298 21.48 -11.22 4.00
C PRO A 298 21.91 -10.78 2.59
N VAL A 299 22.60 -11.64 1.82
CA VAL A 299 22.89 -11.38 0.41
C VAL A 299 21.61 -11.39 -0.44
N ALA A 300 20.72 -12.36 -0.25
CA ALA A 300 19.45 -12.43 -0.98
C ALA A 300 18.52 -11.23 -0.66
N PHE A 301 18.46 -10.80 0.60
CA PHE A 301 17.75 -9.59 1.02
C PHE A 301 18.42 -8.30 0.52
N GLY A 302 19.76 -8.23 0.45
CA GLY A 302 20.50 -7.05 0.03
C GLY A 302 20.56 -6.79 -1.48
N VAL A 303 20.57 -7.84 -2.31
CA VAL A 303 20.61 -7.72 -3.78
C VAL A 303 19.29 -7.19 -4.35
N MET A 304 18.14 -7.58 -3.79
CA MET A 304 16.82 -7.18 -4.31
C MET A 304 16.61 -5.65 -4.30
N PRO A 305 16.94 -4.90 -3.22
CA PRO A 305 16.94 -3.43 -3.21
C PRO A 305 17.91 -2.78 -4.20
N LEU A 306 19.08 -3.36 -4.49
CA LEU A 306 19.97 -2.84 -5.55
C LEU A 306 19.29 -2.89 -6.92
N ILE A 307 18.66 -4.02 -7.25
CA ILE A 307 17.90 -4.17 -8.50
C ILE A 307 16.71 -3.20 -8.51
N ALA A 308 16.03 -2.98 -7.38
CA ALA A 308 14.89 -2.06 -7.30
C ALA A 308 15.30 -0.58 -7.46
N ALA A 309 16.45 -0.18 -6.91
CA ALA A 309 17.06 1.12 -7.17
C ALA A 309 17.35 1.29 -8.66
N ALA A 310 18.02 0.31 -9.30
CA ALA A 310 18.30 0.31 -10.74
C ALA A 310 17.03 0.40 -11.60
N VAL A 311 16.01 -0.39 -11.27
CA VAL A 311 14.68 -0.37 -11.94
C VAL A 311 13.97 0.97 -11.73
N THR A 312 14.16 1.64 -10.59
CA THR A 312 13.57 2.96 -10.33
C THR A 312 14.19 4.07 -11.18
N PHE A 313 15.46 3.97 -11.60
CA PHE A 313 16.02 4.91 -12.59
C PHE A 313 15.25 4.91 -13.91
N LEU A 314 14.60 3.80 -14.27
CA LEU A 314 13.80 3.67 -15.48
C LEU A 314 12.41 4.32 -15.38
N LEU A 315 11.93 4.64 -14.17
CA LEU A 315 10.63 5.27 -13.92
C LEU A 315 10.70 6.80 -14.08
N PRO A 316 9.62 7.46 -14.53
CA PRO A 316 9.50 8.91 -14.52
C PRO A 316 9.22 9.46 -13.12
N GLU A 317 9.56 10.73 -12.88
CA GLU A 317 9.13 11.46 -11.68
C GLU A 317 7.63 11.79 -11.77
N THR A 318 6.94 11.76 -10.63
CA THR A 318 5.47 11.90 -10.53
C THR A 318 5.04 13.07 -9.63
N ARG A 319 5.99 13.74 -8.96
CA ARG A 319 5.76 14.94 -8.17
C ARG A 319 5.11 16.04 -9.01
N GLY A 320 3.96 16.53 -8.55
CA GLY A 320 3.21 17.62 -9.20
C GLY A 320 2.38 17.21 -10.41
N CYS A 321 2.52 15.98 -10.89
CA CYS A 321 1.78 15.49 -12.06
C CYS A 321 0.30 15.24 -11.74
N GLU A 322 -0.54 15.41 -12.77
CA GLU A 322 -1.93 14.98 -12.73
C GLU A 322 -2.05 13.45 -12.80
N LEU A 323 -3.21 12.93 -12.41
CA LEU A 323 -3.50 11.50 -12.52
C LEU A 323 -3.97 11.23 -13.95
N THR A 324 -3.26 10.36 -14.67
CA THR A 324 -3.64 9.93 -16.01
C THR A 324 -5.03 9.28 -15.99
N THR A 325 -5.81 9.62 -17.00
CA THR A 325 -7.20 9.19 -17.20
C THR A 325 -7.34 8.26 -18.41
N THR A 326 -6.38 8.30 -19.33
CA THR A 326 -6.37 7.48 -20.54
C THR A 326 -5.11 6.60 -20.65
N ILE A 327 -5.20 5.52 -21.43
CA ILE A 327 -4.05 4.65 -21.73
C ILE A 327 -2.99 5.41 -22.53
N GLN A 328 -3.41 6.32 -23.43
CA GLN A 328 -2.50 7.14 -24.21
C GLN A 328 -1.71 8.11 -23.32
N GLU A 329 -2.37 8.79 -22.38
CA GLU A 329 -1.68 9.61 -21.36
C GLU A 329 -0.67 8.79 -20.54
N GLY A 330 -1.03 7.54 -20.17
CA GLY A 330 -0.12 6.63 -19.46
C GLY A 330 1.07 6.15 -20.31
N GLU A 331 0.88 5.98 -21.61
CA GLU A 331 1.93 5.61 -22.55
C GLU A 331 2.86 6.79 -22.87
N ASP A 332 2.34 8.02 -22.93
CA ASP A 332 3.13 9.23 -23.16
C ASP A 332 3.76 9.80 -21.87
N PHE A 333 3.32 9.31 -20.70
CA PHE A 333 3.83 9.74 -19.40
C PHE A 333 5.35 9.52 -19.27
N GLY A 334 6.08 10.61 -19.03
CA GLY A 334 7.53 10.58 -18.85
C GLY A 334 8.35 10.54 -20.15
N LYS A 335 7.72 10.45 -21.33
CA LYS A 335 8.42 10.71 -22.59
C LYS A 335 8.68 12.20 -22.69
N LYS A 336 9.93 12.61 -22.95
CA LYS A 336 10.19 13.99 -23.37
C LYS A 336 9.43 14.21 -24.69
N LYS A 337 8.53 15.19 -24.73
CA LYS A 337 8.07 15.71 -26.02
C LYS A 337 9.32 16.22 -26.77
N PRO A 338 9.51 15.89 -28.06
CA PRO A 338 10.50 16.59 -28.84
C PRO A 338 10.14 18.07 -28.84
N THR A 339 11.07 18.92 -28.40
CA THR A 339 11.02 20.36 -28.65
C THR A 339 11.21 20.56 -30.14
N THR A 340 10.09 20.75 -30.85
CA THR A 340 10.03 21.36 -32.19
C THR A 340 10.34 22.84 -32.10
#